data_AF-A0A1V4HS54-F1
#
_entry.id   AF-A0A1V4HS54-F1
#
_cell.length_a   1.000
_cell.length_b   1.000
_cell.length_c   1.000
_cell.angle_alpha   90.00
_cell.angle_beta   90.00
_cell.angle_gamma   90.00
#
_symmetry.space_group_name_H-M   'P 1'
#
loop_
_entity.id
_entity.type
_entity.pdbx_description
1 polymer ?
#
loop_
_entity_poly.entity_id
_entity_poly.type
_entity_poly.pdbx_seq_one_letter_code
_entity_poly.pdbx_strand_id
1 'polypeptide(L)'
;MGTKIKYIAVVEYNDRLTKTFKEIPFFCEEDRNPSIGDFVELFQDQGLEMEIVDFANMIFQPIDKSSTEIVSAKINRAFRDYTHNDIKRIRN
;
A
#
# COMPACT_ATOMS: atom_id res chain seq x y z
N MET A 1 -11.91 -18.95 -5.26
CA MET A 1 -11.90 -17.77 -6.15
C MET A 1 -12.61 -16.66 -5.42
N GLY A 2 -11.87 -15.69 -4.90
CA GLY A 2 -12.44 -14.48 -4.33
C GLY A 2 -12.52 -13.37 -5.39
N THR A 3 -13.52 -12.51 -5.27
CA THR A 3 -13.61 -11.27 -6.05
C THR A 3 -12.63 -10.28 -5.44
N LYS A 4 -11.80 -9.62 -6.27
CA LYS A 4 -10.98 -8.51 -5.78
C LYS A 4 -11.62 -7.16 -6.06
N ILE A 5 -11.59 -6.29 -5.06
CA ILE A 5 -12.02 -4.89 -5.11
C ILE A 5 -10.79 -3.99 -5.20
N LYS A 6 -10.88 -2.94 -6.01
CA LYS A 6 -9.87 -1.89 -6.09
C LYS A 6 -10.01 -0.89 -4.95
N TYR A 7 -8.90 -0.64 -4.26
CA TYR A 7 -8.74 0.40 -3.27
C TYR A 7 -7.68 1.40 -3.73
N ILE A 8 -7.72 2.60 -3.17
CA ILE A 8 -6.68 3.61 -3.31
C ILE A 8 -6.12 3.89 -1.92
N ALA A 9 -4.81 3.68 -1.75
CA ALA A 9 -4.07 4.09 -0.56
C ALA A 9 -3.45 5.46 -0.79
N VAL A 10 -3.58 6.37 0.17
CA VAL A 10 -2.80 7.61 0.21
C VAL A 10 -1.61 7.40 1.11
N VAL A 11 -0.43 7.38 0.50
CA VAL A 11 0.84 7.09 1.13
C VAL A 11 1.66 8.37 1.24
N GLU A 12 2.17 8.66 2.43
CA GLU A 12 3.20 9.67 2.65
C GLU A 12 4.57 8.98 2.68
N TYR A 13 5.43 9.31 1.71
CA TYR A 13 6.83 8.91 1.70
C TYR A 13 7.70 10.02 2.28
N ASN A 14 8.70 9.64 3.06
CA ASN A 14 9.71 10.53 3.62
C ASN A 14 11.10 10.10 3.12
N ASP A 15 11.86 11.01 2.51
CA ASP A 15 13.19 10.77 1.92
C ASP A 15 14.32 11.56 2.61
N ARG A 16 14.15 11.86 3.93
CA ARG A 16 15.02 12.71 4.79
C ARG A 16 14.86 14.20 4.58
N LEU A 17 14.62 14.64 3.35
CA LEU A 17 14.54 16.07 3.00
C LEU A 17 13.10 16.52 2.81
N THR A 18 12.26 15.64 2.26
CA THR A 18 10.92 15.98 1.85
C THR A 18 9.92 14.92 2.28
N LYS A 19 8.65 15.35 2.27
CA LYS A 19 7.49 14.49 2.40
C LYS A 19 6.70 14.58 1.11
N THR A 20 6.46 13.44 0.47
CA THR A 20 5.66 13.37 -0.74
C THR A 20 4.45 12.48 -0.53
N PHE A 21 3.31 12.90 -1.10
CA PHE A 21 2.07 12.13 -1.04
C PHE A 21 1.81 11.49 -2.39
N LYS A 22 1.49 10.20 -2.38
CA LYS A 22 1.08 9.46 -3.57
C LYS A 22 -0.21 8.69 -3.32
N GLU A 23 -1.06 8.67 -4.32
CA GLU A 23 -2.23 7.79 -4.36
C GLU A 23 -1.86 6.53 -5.14
N ILE A 24 -1.95 5.37 -4.49
CA ILE A 24 -1.51 4.09 -5.06
C ILE A 24 -2.71 3.15 -5.10
N PRO A 25 -3.16 2.72 -6.29
CA PRO A 25 -4.21 1.73 -6.40
C PRO A 25 -3.69 0.34 -6.06
N PHE A 26 -4.49 -0.44 -5.33
CA PHE A 26 -4.22 -1.85 -5.05
C PHE A 26 -5.52 -2.66 -5.01
N PHE A 27 -5.40 -3.98 -4.98
CA PHE A 27 -6.54 -4.89 -5.00
C PHE A 27 -6.59 -5.72 -3.72
N CYS A 28 -7.73 -5.71 -3.04
CA CYS A 28 -7.98 -6.51 -1.84
C CYS A 28 -9.16 -7.46 -2.10
N GLU A 29 -9.25 -8.56 -1.34
CA GLU A 29 -10.39 -9.48 -1.41
C GLU A 29 -11.70 -8.77 -0.97
N GLU A 30 -12.81 -9.09 -1.63
CA GLU A 30 -14.08 -8.37 -1.48
C GLU A 30 -14.69 -8.44 -0.07
N ASP A 31 -14.43 -9.51 0.65
CA ASP A 31 -15.02 -9.83 1.95
C ASP A 31 -14.25 -9.23 3.14
N ARG A 32 -13.18 -8.45 2.90
CA ARG A 32 -12.38 -7.87 3.97
C ARG A 32 -11.90 -6.46 3.66
N ASN A 33 -11.62 -5.73 4.74
CA ASN A 33 -10.88 -4.48 4.65
C ASN A 33 -9.40 -4.76 4.36
N PRO A 34 -8.67 -3.79 3.76
CA PRO A 34 -7.23 -3.83 3.64
C PRO A 34 -6.56 -4.10 4.99
N SER A 35 -5.65 -5.06 4.98
CA SER A 35 -4.80 -5.46 6.09
C SER A 35 -3.40 -4.90 5.92
N ILE A 36 -2.57 -5.03 6.95
CA ILE A 36 -1.14 -4.70 6.89
C ILE A 36 -0.43 -5.47 5.77
N GLY A 37 -0.78 -6.75 5.58
CA GLY A 37 -0.21 -7.58 4.52
C GLY A 37 -0.48 -6.99 3.12
N ASP A 38 -1.68 -6.47 2.88
CA ASP A 38 -1.99 -5.84 1.59
C ASP A 38 -1.15 -4.57 1.35
N PHE A 39 -0.81 -3.83 2.41
CA PHE A 39 0.06 -2.66 2.28
C PHE A 39 1.52 -3.05 2.05
N VAL A 40 2.00 -4.14 2.66
CA VAL A 40 3.33 -4.70 2.37
C VAL A 40 3.41 -5.15 0.91
N GLU A 41 2.40 -5.88 0.42
CA GLU A 41 2.30 -6.27 -0.99
C GLU A 41 2.23 -5.05 -1.92
N LEU A 42 1.45 -4.02 -1.56
CA LEU A 42 1.41 -2.75 -2.31
C LEU A 42 2.79 -2.11 -2.42
N PHE A 43 3.63 -2.14 -1.37
CA PHE A 43 4.98 -1.60 -1.44
C PHE A 43 5.90 -2.47 -2.30
N GLN A 44 5.78 -3.79 -2.20
CA GLN A 44 6.54 -4.72 -3.04
C GLN A 44 6.22 -4.52 -4.53
N ASP A 45 4.96 -4.29 -4.89
CA ASP A 45 4.53 -3.95 -6.26
C ASP A 45 5.14 -2.62 -6.75
N GLN A 46 5.55 -1.74 -5.84
CA GLN A 46 6.32 -0.51 -6.15
C GLN A 46 7.84 -0.71 -6.14
N GLY A 47 8.31 -1.95 -5.95
CA GLY A 47 9.74 -2.28 -5.83
C GLY A 47 10.35 -1.91 -4.48
N LEU A 48 9.53 -1.76 -3.43
CA LEU A 48 9.97 -1.42 -2.08
C LEU A 48 9.68 -2.57 -1.12
N GLU A 49 10.72 -3.25 -0.65
CA GLU A 49 10.60 -4.21 0.44
C GLU A 49 10.56 -3.47 1.78
N MET A 50 9.38 -3.49 2.41
CA MET A 50 9.09 -2.69 3.60
C MET A 50 8.63 -3.57 4.75
N GLU A 51 9.01 -3.21 5.97
CA GLU A 51 8.49 -3.79 7.21
C GLU A 51 7.70 -2.75 8.01
N ILE A 52 6.70 -3.18 8.77
CA ILE A 52 5.93 -2.30 9.66
C ILE A 52 6.71 -2.06 10.95
N VAL A 53 6.88 -0.79 11.31
CA VAL A 53 7.60 -0.38 12.53
C VAL A 53 6.68 0.28 13.56
N ASP A 54 5.52 0.78 13.12
CA ASP A 54 4.47 1.31 13.99
C ASP A 54 3.10 0.88 13.46
N PHE A 55 2.48 -0.06 14.17
CA PHE A 55 1.17 -0.61 13.84
C PHE A 55 0.04 0.41 14.04
N ALA A 56 0.12 1.25 15.08
CA ALA A 56 -0.94 2.19 15.41
C ALA A 56 -1.01 3.34 14.39
N ASN A 57 0.16 3.79 13.92
CA ASN A 57 0.27 4.88 12.95
C ASN A 57 0.45 4.40 11.51
N MET A 58 0.48 3.09 11.27
CA MET A 58 0.69 2.48 9.95
C MET A 58 1.95 3.00 9.25
N ILE A 59 3.07 2.98 9.98
CA ILE A 59 4.38 3.43 9.48
C ILE A 59 5.24 2.22 9.16
N PHE A 60 5.83 2.27 7.97
CA PHE A 60 6.67 1.25 7.39
C PHE A 60 8.06 1.83 7.09
N GLN A 61 9.09 0.99 7.12
CA GLN A 61 10.45 1.34 6.72
C GLN A 61 11.00 0.30 5.76
N PRO A 62 11.94 0.68 4.86
CA PRO A 62 12.62 -0.29 4.04
C PRO A 62 13.42 -1.25 4.89
N ILE A 63 13.34 -2.54 4.56
CA ILE A 63 14.17 -3.59 5.18
C ILE A 63 15.65 -3.31 4.85
N ASP A 64 15.95 -3.07 3.57
CA ASP A 64 17.27 -2.60 3.14
C ASP A 64 17.29 -1.09 2.92
N LYS A 65 17.76 -0.37 3.94
CA LYS A 65 17.88 1.10 3.94
C LYS A 65 18.92 1.65 2.94
N SER A 66 19.75 0.80 2.34
CA SER A 66 20.74 1.20 1.34
C SER A 66 20.19 1.14 -0.09
N SER A 67 19.10 0.40 -0.30
CA SER A 67 18.49 0.17 -1.62
C SER A 67 17.59 1.31 -2.11
N THR A 68 17.23 2.26 -1.24
CA THR A 68 16.26 3.33 -1.55
C THR A 68 16.55 4.60 -0.75
N GLU A 69 16.18 5.75 -1.32
CA GLU A 69 16.24 7.04 -0.62
C GLU A 69 15.07 7.23 0.36
N ILE A 70 14.00 6.44 0.20
CA ILE A 70 12.85 6.45 1.10
C ILE A 70 13.29 5.94 2.47
N VAL A 71 13.04 6.73 3.51
CA VAL A 71 13.30 6.38 4.92
C VAL A 71 12.09 5.70 5.54
N SER A 72 10.90 6.19 5.23
CA SER A 72 9.65 5.64 5.76
C SER A 72 8.49 5.91 4.83
N ALA A 73 7.49 5.04 4.87
CA ALA A 73 6.19 5.25 4.26
C ALA A 73 5.09 5.17 5.33
N LYS A 74 4.11 6.07 5.27
CA LYS A 74 2.94 6.05 6.15
C LYS A 74 1.67 5.90 5.32
N ILE A 75 0.83 4.92 5.67
CA ILE A 75 -0.52 4.83 5.12
C ILE A 75 -1.41 5.81 5.88
N ASN A 76 -1.79 6.92 5.25
CA ASN A 76 -2.65 7.93 5.88
C ASN A 76 -4.14 7.57 5.78
N ARG A 77 -4.55 6.96 4.67
CA ARG A 77 -5.92 6.47 4.44
C ARG A 77 -5.93 5.46 3.31
N ALA A 78 -6.89 4.55 3.34
CA ALA A 78 -7.24 3.70 2.22
C ALA A 78 -8.76 3.75 2.02
N PHE A 79 -9.20 3.89 0.78
CA PHE A 79 -10.63 3.93 0.46
C PHE A 79 -10.91 3.13 -0.80
N ARG A 80 -12.11 2.52 -0.83
CA ARG A 80 -12.57 1.76 -1.98
C ARG A 80 -12.75 2.71 -3.17
N ASP A 81 -12.22 2.31 -4.32
CA ASP A 81 -12.43 3.03 -5.57
C ASP A 81 -13.76 2.57 -6.18
N TYR A 82 -14.77 3.44 -6.13
CA TYR A 82 -16.09 3.20 -6.72
C TYR A 82 -16.19 3.67 -8.18
N THR A 83 -15.12 4.28 -8.72
CA THR A 83 -15.13 4.81 -10.10
C THR A 83 -14.94 3.70 -11.13
N HIS A 84 -14.48 2.52 -10.71
CA HIS A 84 -14.33 1.33 -11.55
C HIS A 84 -15.22 0.20 -11.02
N ASN A 85 -16.26 -0.17 -11.78
CA ASN A 85 -17.03 -1.41 -11.59
C ASN A 85 -16.25 -2.68 -12.03
N ASP A 86 -14.93 -2.60 -12.13
CA ASP A 86 -14.08 -3.70 -12.57
C ASP A 86 -13.83 -4.67 -11.41
N ILE A 87 -14.79 -5.57 -11.20
CA ILE A 87 -14.54 -6.86 -10.59
C ILE A 87 -13.58 -7.61 -11.53
N LYS A 88 -12.27 -7.49 -11.28
CA LYS A 88 -11.30 -8.39 -11.92
C LYS A 88 -11.52 -9.78 -11.35
N ARG A 89 -12.28 -10.62 -12.07
CA ARG A 89 -12.21 -12.07 -11.92
C ARG A 89 -10.82 -12.49 -12.40
N ILE A 90 -9.87 -12.61 -11.48
CA ILE A 90 -8.55 -13.15 -11.79
C ILE A 90 -8.78 -14.61 -12.23
N ARG A 91 -8.67 -14.85 -13.54
CA ARG A 91 -8.56 -16.19 -14.11
C ARG A 91 -7.08 -16.56 -14.03
N ASN A 92 -6.80 -17.69 -13.39
CA ASN A 92 -5.51 -18.37 -13.40
C ASN A 92 -5.01 -18.59 -14.83
#